data_AF-A0A259H632-F1
#
_entry.id   AF-A0A259H632-F1
#
_cell.length_a   1.000
_cell.length_b   1.000
_cell.length_c   1.000
_cell.angle_alpha   90.00
_cell.angle_beta   90.00
_cell.angle_gamma   90.00
#
_symmetry.space_group_name_H-M   'P 1'
#
loop_
_entity.id
_entity.type
_entity.pdbx_description
1 polymer ?
#
loop_
_entity_poly.entity_id
_entity_poly.type
_entity_poly.pdbx_seq_one_letter_code
_entity_poly.pdbx_strand_id
1 'polypeptide(L)'
;ELRWRPKTVTKHQAEIAKILQESGWVSPGLTGPKLYMVSYRDCPECVRFKAEAFPALHKAGVDTRVIEIARADENGAPKSTPVERATVAELWVNRSWALAQRWNATPVAAWTAPGVKPADGDIARTAVIEAGRANVEKLAPLLKDNGVGSGWPLMVWWTKDGQMRACACEAPQTNRIVRKDLGA
;
A
#
# COMPACT_ATOMS: atom_id res chain seq x y z
N GLU A 1 -23.29 10.11 -7.66
CA GLU A 1 -22.01 10.28 -6.94
C GLU A 1 -20.86 9.75 -7.78
N LEU A 2 -19.70 10.41 -7.77
CA LEU A 2 -18.52 9.94 -8.49
C LEU A 2 -17.85 8.81 -7.69
N ARG A 3 -17.89 7.56 -8.20
CA ARG A 3 -17.37 6.36 -7.52
C ARG A 3 -15.91 6.44 -7.05
N TRP A 4 -15.13 7.36 -7.62
CA TRP A 4 -13.70 7.57 -7.34
C TRP A 4 -13.41 8.61 -6.24
N ARG A 5 -14.43 9.29 -5.69
CA ARG A 5 -14.22 10.25 -4.61
C ARG A 5 -13.86 9.51 -3.31
N PRO A 6 -12.82 9.99 -2.57
CA PRO A 6 -12.54 9.46 -1.25
C PRO A 6 -13.73 9.60 -0.31
N LYS A 7 -13.91 8.60 0.54
CA LYS A 7 -14.95 8.53 1.56
C LYS A 7 -14.39 8.99 2.91
N THR A 8 -15.24 9.63 3.72
CA THR A 8 -14.91 9.87 5.12
C THR A 8 -15.16 8.58 5.86
N VAL A 9 -14.18 8.12 6.62
CA VAL A 9 -14.28 6.94 7.47
C VAL A 9 -14.81 7.39 8.82
N THR A 10 -16.02 6.96 9.16
CA THR A 10 -16.68 7.25 10.46
C THR A 10 -16.90 5.99 11.31
N LYS A 11 -16.72 4.81 10.73
CA LYS A 11 -16.81 3.51 11.41
C LYS A 11 -15.44 2.84 11.47
N HIS A 12 -15.18 2.09 12.54
CA HIS A 12 -14.00 1.23 12.71
C HIS A 12 -12.64 1.95 12.65
N GLN A 13 -12.63 3.26 12.91
CA GLN A 13 -11.43 4.09 12.76
C GLN A 13 -10.21 3.56 13.55
N ALA A 14 -10.42 3.14 14.79
CA ALA A 14 -9.36 2.60 15.64
C ALA A 14 -8.79 1.27 15.11
N GLU A 15 -9.67 0.38 14.63
CA GLU A 15 -9.27 -0.92 14.08
C GLU A 15 -8.53 -0.77 12.75
N ILE A 16 -9.04 0.08 11.85
CA ILE A 16 -8.37 0.44 10.59
C ILE A 16 -6.97 1.01 10.89
N ALA A 17 -6.88 1.98 11.81
CA ALA A 17 -5.61 2.58 12.18
C ALA A 17 -4.62 1.55 12.74
N LYS A 18 -5.08 0.63 13.59
CA LYS A 18 -4.27 -0.45 14.17
C LYS A 18 -3.69 -1.36 13.08
N ILE A 19 -4.53 -1.87 12.16
CA ILE A 19 -4.08 -2.73 11.06
C ILE A 19 -2.99 -2.05 10.23
N LEU A 20 -3.19 -0.77 9.90
CA LEU A 20 -2.22 0.00 9.10
C LEU A 20 -0.90 0.23 9.85
N GLN A 21 -0.96 0.51 11.15
CA GLN A 21 0.23 0.76 11.97
C GLN A 21 1.06 -0.50 12.21
N GLU A 22 0.41 -1.64 12.40
CA GLU A 22 1.03 -2.95 12.65
C GLU A 22 1.55 -3.62 11.37
N SER A 23 1.10 -3.18 10.20
CA SER A 23 1.58 -3.69 8.91
C SER A 23 3.05 -3.32 8.64
N GLY A 24 3.74 -4.15 7.86
CA GLY A 24 5.13 -3.92 7.43
C GLY A 24 5.22 -2.89 6.31
N TRP A 25 4.95 -1.63 6.61
CA TRP A 25 5.09 -0.54 5.64
C TRP A 25 6.55 -0.08 5.49
N VAL A 26 6.86 0.43 4.29
CA VAL A 26 8.09 1.17 3.97
C VAL A 26 7.76 2.63 3.69
N SER A 27 8.65 3.56 4.01
CA SER A 27 8.40 4.99 3.77
C SER A 27 9.69 5.79 3.57
N PRO A 28 9.62 6.98 2.95
CA PRO A 28 10.76 7.88 2.83
C PRO A 28 11.24 8.50 4.17
N GLY A 29 10.55 8.22 5.29
CA GLY A 29 10.91 8.72 6.62
C GLY A 29 10.62 10.21 6.83
N LEU A 30 9.65 10.77 6.11
CA LEU A 30 9.28 12.18 6.23
C LEU A 30 8.42 12.42 7.49
N THR A 31 8.41 13.66 7.98
CA THR A 31 7.76 14.00 9.27
C THR A 31 6.35 14.59 9.12
N GLY A 32 5.88 14.80 7.89
CA GLY A 32 4.57 15.38 7.63
C GLY A 32 3.41 14.38 7.73
N PRO A 33 2.24 14.72 7.15
CA PRO A 33 1.07 13.86 7.16
C PRO A 33 1.37 12.46 6.60
N LYS A 34 0.78 11.43 7.22
CA LYS A 34 0.97 10.04 6.81
C LYS A 34 -0.07 9.66 5.76
N LEU A 35 0.39 9.05 4.69
CA LEU A 35 -0.47 8.42 3.69
C LEU A 35 -0.17 6.93 3.64
N TYR A 36 -1.08 6.09 4.13
CA TYR A 36 -0.95 4.64 3.97
C TYR A 36 -1.50 4.21 2.61
N MET A 37 -0.73 3.39 1.90
CA MET A 37 -1.08 2.85 0.59
C MET A 37 -0.81 1.36 0.61
N VAL A 38 -1.85 0.54 0.49
CA VAL A 38 -1.70 -0.89 0.24
C VAL A 38 -1.61 -1.12 -1.27
N SER A 39 -0.59 -1.84 -1.71
CA SER A 39 -0.35 -2.15 -3.11
C SER A 39 0.29 -3.52 -3.31
N TYR A 40 0.40 -3.93 -4.57
CA TYR A 40 1.13 -5.12 -4.99
C TYR A 40 1.89 -4.83 -6.28
N ARG A 41 2.80 -5.72 -6.65
CA ARG A 41 3.85 -5.46 -7.65
C ARG A 41 3.32 -5.02 -9.02
N ASP A 42 2.38 -5.78 -9.58
CA ASP A 42 1.87 -5.61 -10.93
C ASP A 42 0.54 -4.82 -10.98
N CYS A 43 0.24 -4.04 -9.95
CA CYS A 43 -0.94 -3.16 -9.90
C CYS A 43 -0.74 -1.90 -10.76
N PRO A 44 -1.41 -1.75 -11.92
CA PRO A 44 -1.17 -0.61 -12.82
C PRO A 44 -1.48 0.74 -12.17
N GLU A 45 -2.59 0.79 -11.45
CA GLU A 45 -3.07 1.97 -10.74
C GLU A 45 -2.12 2.38 -9.61
N CYS A 46 -1.53 1.40 -8.92
CA CYS A 46 -0.55 1.63 -7.87
C CYS A 46 0.76 2.18 -8.44
N VAL A 47 1.26 1.59 -9.54
CA VAL A 47 2.46 2.08 -10.24
C VAL A 47 2.26 3.51 -10.73
N ARG A 48 1.11 3.79 -11.36
CA ARG A 48 0.76 5.13 -11.80
C ARG A 48 0.72 6.12 -10.64
N PHE A 49 0.02 5.78 -9.54
CA PHE A 49 -0.08 6.67 -8.39
C PHE A 49 1.31 7.00 -7.82
N LYS A 50 2.18 6.01 -7.65
CA LYS A 50 3.56 6.21 -7.18
C LYS A 50 4.32 7.15 -8.13
N ALA A 51 4.23 6.96 -9.43
CA ALA A 51 4.95 7.77 -10.41
C ALA A 51 4.44 9.23 -10.47
N GLU A 52 3.12 9.43 -10.46
CA GLU A 52 2.52 10.74 -10.68
C GLU A 52 2.35 11.58 -9.41
N ALA A 53 2.06 10.94 -8.27
CA ALA A 53 1.67 11.65 -7.05
C ALA A 53 2.79 11.73 -6.01
N PHE A 54 3.63 10.70 -5.87
CA PHE A 54 4.66 10.68 -4.81
C PHE A 54 5.62 11.87 -4.89
N PRO A 55 6.15 12.30 -6.06
CA PRO A 55 7.09 13.43 -6.09
C PRO A 55 6.52 14.71 -5.47
N ALA A 56 5.26 15.05 -5.79
CA ALA A 56 4.59 16.22 -5.22
C ALA A 56 4.30 16.04 -3.73
N LEU A 57 3.82 14.85 -3.32
CA LEU A 57 3.54 14.51 -1.93
C LEU A 57 4.82 14.60 -1.06
N HIS A 58 5.92 14.01 -1.52
CA HIS A 58 7.21 14.03 -0.81
C HIS A 58 7.79 15.44 -0.73
N LYS A 59 7.67 16.23 -1.80
CA LYS A 59 8.05 17.66 -1.78
C LYS A 59 7.26 18.46 -0.74
N ALA A 60 6.00 18.10 -0.50
CA ALA A 60 5.15 18.67 0.55
C ALA A 60 5.39 18.05 1.94
N GLY A 61 6.33 17.13 2.08
CA GLY A 61 6.68 16.48 3.35
C GLY A 61 5.78 15.31 3.76
N VAL A 62 4.88 14.85 2.89
CA VAL A 62 3.97 13.72 3.17
C VAL A 62 4.75 12.42 3.28
N ASP A 63 4.57 11.72 4.39
CA ASP A 63 5.15 10.40 4.65
C ASP A 63 4.30 9.29 4.01
N THR A 64 4.65 8.89 2.78
CA THR A 64 3.96 7.80 2.08
C THR A 64 4.40 6.44 2.61
N ARG A 65 3.53 5.78 3.37
CA ARG A 65 3.74 4.46 3.98
C ARG A 65 3.14 3.39 3.08
N VAL A 66 3.98 2.74 2.30
CA VAL A 66 3.57 1.72 1.33
C VAL A 66 3.59 0.35 2.00
N ILE A 67 2.45 -0.31 2.03
CA ILE A 67 2.27 -1.69 2.49
C ILE A 67 2.18 -2.56 1.24
N GLU A 68 3.29 -3.15 0.85
CA GLU A 68 3.34 -4.04 -0.31
C GLU A 68 2.90 -5.44 0.10
N ILE A 69 2.01 -6.06 -0.66
CA ILE A 69 1.58 -7.45 -0.45
C ILE A 69 1.97 -8.31 -1.63
N ALA A 70 2.26 -9.58 -1.37
CA ALA A 70 2.28 -10.61 -2.41
C ALA A 70 0.93 -11.32 -2.38
N ARG A 71 0.16 -11.20 -3.47
CA ARG A 71 -1.21 -11.74 -3.53
C ARG A 71 -1.22 -13.27 -3.36
N ALA A 72 -2.26 -13.77 -2.71
CA ALA A 72 -2.54 -15.20 -2.59
C ALA A 72 -2.95 -15.77 -3.95
N ASP A 73 -2.77 -17.07 -4.12
CA ASP A 73 -3.24 -17.79 -5.30
C ASP A 73 -4.77 -17.71 -5.38
N GLU A 74 -5.30 -17.63 -6.60
CA GLU A 74 -6.73 -17.54 -6.84
C GLU A 74 -7.14 -18.70 -7.75
N ASN A 75 -8.05 -19.55 -7.29
CA ASN A 75 -8.50 -20.76 -8.01
C ASN A 75 -7.32 -21.65 -8.49
N GLY A 76 -6.27 -21.75 -7.66
CA GLY A 76 -5.05 -22.52 -7.97
C GLY A 76 -4.08 -21.83 -8.94
N ALA A 77 -4.39 -20.62 -9.42
CA ALA A 77 -3.48 -19.84 -10.25
C ALA A 77 -2.64 -18.88 -9.39
N PRO A 78 -1.30 -18.90 -9.51
CA PRO A 78 -0.45 -18.01 -8.73
C PRO A 78 -0.66 -16.55 -9.11
N LYS A 79 -0.81 -15.68 -8.10
CA LYS A 79 -0.94 -14.21 -8.27
C LYS A 79 0.30 -13.43 -7.84
N SER A 80 1.30 -14.14 -7.33
CA SER A 80 2.62 -13.59 -7.03
C SER A 80 3.70 -14.59 -7.42
N THR A 81 4.88 -14.08 -7.78
CA THR A 81 6.05 -14.92 -8.08
C THR A 81 6.87 -15.19 -6.81
N PRO A 82 7.72 -16.23 -6.79
CA PRO A 82 8.68 -16.44 -5.68
C PRO A 82 9.57 -15.21 -5.42
N VAL A 83 9.97 -14.52 -6.49
CA VAL A 83 10.80 -13.31 -6.44
C VAL A 83 10.04 -12.14 -5.81
N GLU A 84 8.76 -11.97 -6.16
CA GLU A 84 7.88 -10.98 -5.54
C GLU A 84 7.69 -11.27 -4.05
N ARG A 85 7.36 -12.52 -3.69
CA ARG A 85 7.21 -12.96 -2.29
C ARG A 85 8.46 -12.70 -1.46
N ALA A 86 9.64 -13.06 -1.99
CA ALA A 86 10.92 -12.78 -1.36
C ALA A 86 11.12 -11.27 -1.10
N THR A 87 10.79 -10.44 -2.08
CA THR A 87 10.94 -8.98 -1.98
C THR A 87 9.96 -8.37 -0.98
N VAL A 88 8.70 -8.80 -1.00
CA VAL A 88 7.67 -8.34 -0.05
C VAL A 88 8.05 -8.70 1.38
N ALA A 89 8.49 -9.94 1.63
CA ALA A 89 8.96 -10.36 2.95
C ALA A 89 10.12 -9.48 3.44
N GLU A 90 11.06 -9.19 2.55
CA GLU A 90 12.20 -8.30 2.85
C GLU A 90 11.78 -6.88 3.22
N LEU A 91 10.83 -6.32 2.49
CA LEU A 91 10.28 -4.99 2.76
C LEU A 91 9.57 -4.93 4.11
N TRP A 92 8.79 -5.95 4.45
CA TRP A 92 8.09 -6.01 5.73
C TRP A 92 9.03 -6.14 6.93
N VAL A 93 10.06 -6.98 6.81
CA VAL A 93 11.01 -7.24 7.89
C VAL A 93 11.94 -6.05 8.10
N ASN A 94 12.54 -5.53 7.02
CA ASN A 94 13.63 -4.55 7.13
C ASN A 94 13.19 -3.11 6.86
N ARG A 95 11.94 -2.89 6.42
CA ARG A 95 11.37 -1.57 6.12
C ARG A 95 12.25 -0.69 5.22
N SER A 96 12.99 -1.33 4.31
CA SER A 96 13.99 -0.65 3.47
C SER A 96 13.34 0.16 2.36
N TRP A 97 13.32 1.48 2.50
CA TRP A 97 12.84 2.37 1.45
C TRP A 97 13.68 2.29 0.17
N ALA A 98 15.01 2.18 0.32
CA ALA A 98 15.92 2.05 -0.82
C ALA A 98 15.62 0.78 -1.65
N LEU A 99 15.27 -0.34 -0.99
CA LEU A 99 14.81 -1.54 -1.69
C LEU A 99 13.50 -1.29 -2.43
N ALA A 100 12.53 -0.64 -1.78
CA ALA A 100 11.25 -0.30 -2.41
C ALA A 100 11.42 0.58 -3.64
N GLN A 101 12.33 1.56 -3.60
CA GLN A 101 12.65 2.43 -4.73
C GLN A 101 13.26 1.65 -5.89
N ARG A 102 14.29 0.82 -5.63
CA ARG A 102 14.90 -0.02 -6.68
C ARG A 102 13.88 -0.99 -7.29
N TRP A 103 13.05 -1.60 -6.44
CA TRP A 103 12.01 -2.50 -6.88
C TRP A 103 11.02 -1.78 -7.80
N ASN A 104 10.43 -0.67 -7.36
CA ASN A 104 9.47 0.11 -8.14
C ASN A 104 10.06 0.71 -9.43
N ALA A 105 11.35 1.05 -9.45
CA ALA A 105 12.03 1.57 -10.65
C ALA A 105 12.39 0.49 -11.69
N THR A 106 12.40 -0.79 -11.31
CA THR A 106 12.72 -1.90 -12.22
C THR A 106 11.45 -2.40 -12.89
N PRO A 107 11.45 -2.70 -14.21
CA PRO A 107 10.33 -3.39 -14.85
C PRO A 107 9.98 -4.70 -14.12
N VAL A 108 8.69 -5.07 -14.06
CA VAL A 108 8.23 -6.27 -13.32
C VAL A 108 8.99 -7.52 -13.76
N ALA A 109 9.10 -7.76 -15.07
CA ALA A 109 9.76 -8.92 -15.64
C ALA A 109 11.30 -8.93 -15.48
N ALA A 110 11.91 -7.78 -15.18
CA ALA A 110 13.37 -7.64 -15.05
C ALA A 110 13.85 -7.74 -13.60
N TRP A 111 12.94 -7.77 -12.63
CA TRP A 111 13.31 -7.83 -11.22
C TRP A 111 13.72 -9.25 -10.82
N THR A 112 14.94 -9.39 -10.27
CA THR A 112 15.52 -10.68 -9.83
C THR A 112 15.70 -10.79 -8.32
N ALA A 113 15.25 -9.80 -7.55
CA ALA A 113 15.44 -9.69 -6.10
C ALA A 113 16.92 -9.89 -5.66
N PRO A 114 17.87 -9.09 -6.19
CA PRO A 114 19.29 -9.27 -5.92
C PRO A 114 19.60 -9.12 -4.42
N GLY A 115 20.27 -10.12 -3.84
CA GLY A 115 20.66 -10.14 -2.44
C GLY A 115 19.50 -10.37 -1.45
N VAL A 116 18.29 -10.65 -1.93
CA VAL A 116 17.12 -10.92 -1.08
C VAL A 116 16.99 -12.42 -0.86
N LYS A 117 16.81 -12.83 0.39
CA LYS A 117 16.58 -14.24 0.72
C LYS A 117 15.22 -14.72 0.19
N PRO A 118 15.13 -15.96 -0.35
CA PRO A 118 13.85 -16.57 -0.66
C PRO A 118 12.89 -16.52 0.54
N ALA A 119 11.60 -16.33 0.28
CA ALA A 119 10.58 -16.48 1.32
C ALA A 119 10.02 -17.92 1.37
N ASP A 120 9.82 -18.52 0.19
CA ASP A 120 9.31 -19.88 0.06
C ASP A 120 10.25 -20.88 0.74
N GLY A 121 9.70 -21.70 1.65
CA GLY A 121 10.46 -22.64 2.46
C GLY A 121 11.05 -22.04 3.76
N ASP A 122 11.01 -20.72 3.95
CA ASP A 122 11.37 -20.05 5.20
C ASP A 122 10.10 -19.73 6.01
N ILE A 123 9.98 -20.30 7.21
CA ILE A 123 8.78 -20.18 8.05
C ILE A 123 8.50 -18.72 8.43
N ALA A 124 9.53 -17.96 8.82
CA ALA A 124 9.36 -16.60 9.31
C ALA A 124 8.97 -15.65 8.18
N ARG A 125 9.62 -15.78 7.02
CA ARG A 125 9.33 -14.95 5.83
C ARG A 125 7.98 -15.30 5.22
N THR A 126 7.60 -16.58 5.21
CA THR A 126 6.26 -17.02 4.80
C THR A 126 5.19 -16.41 5.73
N ALA A 127 5.40 -16.46 7.05
CA ALA A 127 4.43 -15.90 8.01
C ALA A 127 4.19 -14.40 7.81
N VAL A 128 5.23 -13.64 7.46
CA VAL A 128 5.11 -12.20 7.16
C VAL A 128 4.26 -11.96 5.90
N ILE A 129 4.41 -12.78 4.87
CA ILE A 129 3.58 -12.69 3.65
C ILE A 129 2.11 -12.97 3.99
N GLU A 130 1.83 -14.02 4.76
CA GLU A 130 0.47 -14.34 5.18
C GLU A 130 -0.14 -13.27 6.08
N ALA A 131 0.66 -12.66 6.97
CA ALA A 131 0.21 -11.52 7.77
C ALA A 131 -0.22 -10.33 6.89
N GLY A 132 0.51 -10.04 5.80
CA GLY A 132 0.13 -9.03 4.83
C GLY A 132 -1.21 -9.30 4.15
N ARG A 133 -1.44 -10.55 3.72
CA ARG A 133 -2.71 -10.98 3.12
C ARG A 133 -3.87 -10.89 4.11
N ALA A 134 -3.69 -11.43 5.31
CA ALA A 134 -4.68 -11.40 6.37
C ALA A 134 -5.04 -9.97 6.80
N ASN A 135 -4.07 -9.05 6.83
CA ASN A 135 -4.34 -7.64 7.12
C ASN A 135 -5.23 -7.00 6.06
N VAL A 136 -5.05 -7.34 4.78
CA VAL A 136 -5.91 -6.85 3.70
C VAL A 136 -7.31 -7.44 3.78
N GLU A 137 -7.42 -8.74 4.04
CA GLU A 137 -8.70 -9.43 4.23
C GLU A 137 -9.52 -8.84 5.38
N LYS A 138 -8.86 -8.39 6.45
CA LYS A 138 -9.50 -7.67 7.57
C LYS A 138 -9.80 -6.22 7.22
N LEU A 139 -8.88 -5.52 6.57
CA LEU A 139 -9.03 -4.09 6.27
C LEU A 139 -10.14 -3.80 5.25
N ALA A 140 -10.24 -4.60 4.20
CA ALA A 140 -11.18 -4.40 3.11
C ALA A 140 -12.66 -4.30 3.57
N PRO A 141 -13.22 -5.23 4.38
CA PRO A 141 -14.60 -5.10 4.85
C PRO A 141 -14.81 -3.88 5.76
N LEU A 142 -13.84 -3.51 6.60
CA LEU A 142 -13.96 -2.32 7.45
C LEU A 142 -14.05 -1.02 6.62
N LEU A 143 -13.28 -0.94 5.54
CA LEU A 143 -13.36 0.17 4.59
C LEU A 143 -14.67 0.14 3.79
N LYS A 144 -15.15 -1.06 3.41
CA LYS A 144 -16.42 -1.24 2.71
C LYS A 144 -17.62 -0.74 3.52
N ASP A 145 -17.61 -0.91 4.84
CA ASP A 145 -18.66 -0.38 5.74
C ASP A 145 -18.78 1.16 5.72
N ASN A 146 -17.74 1.84 5.21
CA ASN A 146 -17.66 3.28 4.99
C ASN A 146 -17.86 3.66 3.49
N GLY A 147 -18.26 2.71 2.65
CA GLY A 147 -18.54 2.91 1.23
C GLY A 147 -17.30 3.00 0.34
N VAL A 148 -16.14 2.54 0.81
CA VAL A 148 -14.92 2.43 -0.01
C VAL A 148 -15.03 1.22 -0.93
N GLY A 149 -14.62 1.36 -2.20
CA GLY A 149 -14.63 0.28 -3.18
C GLY A 149 -13.58 -0.81 -2.92
N SER A 150 -13.63 -1.89 -3.71
CA SER A 150 -12.76 -3.07 -3.59
C SER A 150 -11.51 -3.05 -4.50
N GLY A 151 -11.19 -1.89 -5.07
CA GLY A 151 -10.10 -1.70 -6.03
C GLY A 151 -8.76 -1.34 -5.37
N TRP A 152 -7.75 -1.10 -6.22
CA TRP A 152 -6.38 -0.81 -5.80
C TRP A 152 -5.85 0.49 -6.42
N PRO A 153 -5.00 1.24 -5.74
CA PRO A 153 -4.52 1.03 -4.37
C PRO A 153 -5.63 1.32 -3.33
N LEU A 154 -5.59 0.58 -2.21
CA LEU A 154 -6.34 0.95 -1.01
C LEU A 154 -5.53 1.98 -0.23
N MET A 155 -6.08 3.17 -0.05
CA MET A 155 -5.37 4.27 0.60
C MET A 155 -6.16 4.82 1.77
N VAL A 156 -5.44 5.15 2.84
CA VAL A 156 -6.00 5.75 4.07
C VAL A 156 -5.10 6.87 4.55
N TRP A 157 -5.68 8.02 4.89
CA TRP A 157 -4.98 9.17 5.44
C TRP A 157 -5.87 9.97 6.39
N TRP A 158 -5.28 10.98 7.03
CA TRP A 158 -5.98 11.94 7.88
C TRP A 158 -5.81 13.33 7.31
N THR A 159 -6.90 14.08 7.22
CA THR A 159 -6.90 15.49 6.87
C THR A 159 -6.35 16.35 8.03
N LYS A 160 -6.11 17.63 7.78
CA LYS A 160 -5.60 18.57 8.80
C LYS A 160 -6.53 18.72 10.00
N ASP A 161 -7.84 18.59 9.81
CA ASP A 161 -8.87 18.60 10.86
C ASP A 161 -9.07 17.21 11.53
N GLY A 162 -8.23 16.23 11.19
CA GLY A 162 -8.22 14.91 11.83
C GLY A 162 -9.23 13.91 11.27
N GLN A 163 -9.94 14.23 10.19
CA GLN A 163 -10.86 13.28 9.56
C GLN A 163 -10.09 12.18 8.82
N MET A 164 -10.40 10.93 9.13
CA MET A 164 -9.90 9.79 8.38
C MET A 164 -10.61 9.72 7.02
N ARG A 165 -9.82 9.60 5.95
CA ARG A 165 -10.27 9.50 4.57
C ARG A 165 -9.72 8.23 3.94
N ALA A 166 -10.49 7.61 3.05
CA ALA A 166 -10.06 6.43 2.33
C ALA A 166 -10.62 6.33 0.92
N CYS A 167 -9.88 5.66 0.02
CA CYS A 167 -10.37 5.23 -1.30
C CYS A 167 -9.69 3.97 -1.81
N ALA A 168 -10.39 3.28 -2.73
CA ALA A 168 -9.77 2.49 -3.79
C ALA A 168 -9.44 3.45 -4.95
N CYS A 169 -8.27 4.08 -4.91
CA CYS A 169 -7.98 5.30 -5.66
C CYS A 169 -7.55 5.02 -7.12
N GLU A 170 -8.39 4.29 -7.84
CA GLU A 170 -8.16 3.77 -9.20
C GLU A 170 -8.19 4.86 -10.29
N ALA A 171 -8.59 6.09 -9.97
CA ALA A 171 -8.80 7.13 -10.96
C ALA A 171 -7.76 8.27 -10.81
N PRO A 172 -7.12 8.76 -11.90
CA PRO A 172 -6.16 9.88 -11.82
C PRO A 172 -6.75 11.14 -11.18
N GLN A 173 -8.06 11.35 -11.32
CA GLN A 173 -8.79 12.47 -10.73
C GLN A 173 -8.66 12.50 -9.19
N THR A 174 -8.47 11.33 -8.57
CA THR A 174 -8.34 11.19 -7.12
C THR A 174 -7.01 11.76 -6.61
N ASN A 175 -5.95 11.80 -7.44
CA ASN A 175 -4.64 12.34 -7.08
C ASN A 175 -4.72 13.81 -6.62
N ARG A 176 -5.58 14.62 -7.25
CA ARG A 176 -5.77 16.03 -6.86
C ARG A 176 -6.41 16.15 -5.49
N ILE A 177 -7.34 15.25 -5.15
CA ILE A 177 -8.03 15.26 -3.86
C ILE A 177 -7.05 14.83 -2.76
N VAL A 178 -6.34 13.73 -2.94
CA VAL A 178 -5.34 13.22 -1.98
C VAL A 178 -4.27 14.28 -1.71
N ARG A 179 -3.71 14.90 -2.76
CA ARG A 179 -2.72 15.99 -2.62
C ARG A 179 -3.28 17.17 -1.84
N LYS A 180 -4.47 17.66 -2.21
CA LYS A 180 -5.13 18.77 -1.51
C LYS A 180 -5.34 18.48 -0.03
N ASP A 181 -5.87 17.29 0.30
CA ASP A 181 -6.13 16.89 1.70
C ASP A 181 -4.83 16.82 2.53
N LEU A 182 -3.72 16.46 1.89
CA LEU A 182 -2.40 16.32 2.52
C LEU A 182 -1.51 17.57 2.42
N GLY A 183 -1.99 18.64 1.77
CA GLY A 183 -1.27 19.91 1.64
C GLY A 183 -0.19 19.96 0.56
N ALA A 184 -0.29 19.11 -0.47
CA ALA A 184 0.60 19.06 -1.63
C ALA A 184 0.01 19.69 -2.90
#